data_AF-A0A2A4WN85-F1
#
_entry.id   AF-A0A2A4WN85-F1
#
_cell.length_a   1.000
_cell.length_b   1.000
_cell.length_c   1.000
_cell.angle_alpha   90.00
_cell.angle_beta   90.00
_cell.angle_gamma   90.00
#
_symmetry.space_group_name_H-M   'P 1'
#
loop_
_entity.id
_entity.type
_entity.pdbx_description
1 polymer ?
#
loop_
_entity_poly.entity_id
_entity_poly.type
_entity_poly.pdbx_seq_one_letter_code
_entity_poly.pdbx_strand_id
1 'polypeptide(L)'
;MSIYIAARDLDGMVPIGTHQFIIIDGLSNPYESGRLENKIISPKNLGNGKLGYVIGAHNRGNLEAIFFEKSDYEATLEYFDRKRVSFFKSDFDTEVIKVKFPNADKKVATSIIIRIVNAYSVNQSMDKIAYPPLGFGFNSNSWAQTVIELAGGVVQSDLKGVDISNKKRIPRTYFMSVCPEKPRPKIN
;
A
#
# COMPACT_ATOMS: atom_id res chain seq x y z
N MET A 1 -1.50 -13.81 -11.23
CA MET A 1 -1.83 -12.78 -10.24
C MET A 1 -1.36 -13.17 -8.85
N SER A 2 -0.67 -12.27 -8.17
CA SER A 2 -0.29 -12.38 -6.75
C SER A 2 -0.38 -11.01 -6.09
N ILE A 3 -0.64 -11.00 -4.79
CA ILE A 3 -0.63 -9.80 -3.95
C ILE A 3 0.50 -9.97 -2.93
N TYR A 4 1.28 -8.92 -2.76
CA TYR A 4 2.37 -8.86 -1.80
C TYR A 4 2.21 -7.62 -0.93
N ILE A 5 2.69 -7.74 0.31
CA ILE A 5 3.06 -6.58 1.12
C ILE A 5 4.57 -6.45 1.02
N ALA A 6 5.05 -5.24 0.84
CA ALA A 6 6.46 -4.93 0.78
C ALA A 6 6.80 -3.86 1.81
N ALA A 7 8.01 -3.90 2.34
CA ALA A 7 8.57 -2.88 3.21
C ALA A 7 9.91 -2.43 2.64
N ARG A 8 10.12 -1.12 2.59
CA ARG A 8 11.43 -0.52 2.31
C ARG A 8 11.82 0.44 3.42
N ASP A 9 13.09 0.76 3.51
CA ASP A 9 13.60 1.86 4.31
C ASP A 9 13.00 3.22 3.87
N LEU A 10 12.91 4.13 4.85
CA LEU A 10 12.46 5.50 4.59
C LEU A 10 13.51 6.23 3.76
N ASP A 11 13.05 6.93 2.73
CA ASP A 11 13.93 7.77 1.89
C ASP A 11 14.31 9.04 2.71
N GLY A 12 15.59 9.20 3.04
CA GLY A 12 16.11 10.41 3.70
C GLY A 12 17.11 10.21 4.86
N MET A 13 17.41 11.32 5.56
CA MET A 13 18.56 11.49 6.46
C MET A 13 18.41 10.86 7.87
N VAL A 14 17.24 10.31 8.21
CA VAL A 14 16.98 9.67 9.52
C VAL A 14 16.45 8.26 9.29
N PRO A 15 17.31 7.22 9.33
CA PRO A 15 17.02 5.87 8.85
C PRO A 15 16.32 5.02 9.91
N ILE A 16 15.34 5.58 10.62
CA ILE A 16 14.65 4.86 11.70
C ILE A 16 13.19 4.68 11.30
N GLY A 17 12.94 3.60 10.57
CA GLY A 17 11.59 3.14 10.26
C GLY A 17 11.51 2.45 8.90
N THR A 18 10.35 1.87 8.62
CA THR A 18 10.03 1.33 7.30
C THR A 18 8.70 1.82 6.79
N HIS A 19 8.60 1.87 5.47
CA HIS A 19 7.40 2.21 4.74
C HIS A 19 6.85 0.96 4.06
N GLN A 20 5.64 0.55 4.45
CA GLN A 20 4.95 -0.57 3.82
C GLN A 20 4.04 -0.11 2.69
N PHE A 21 4.01 -0.93 1.64
CA PHE A 21 3.19 -0.74 0.46
C PHE A 21 2.73 -2.09 -0.10
N ILE A 22 1.77 -2.06 -1.03
CA ILE A 22 1.14 -3.24 -1.62
C ILE A 22 1.59 -3.36 -3.07
N ILE A 23 1.94 -4.57 -3.48
CA ILE A 23 2.26 -4.93 -4.87
C ILE A 23 1.20 -5.91 -5.36
N ILE A 24 0.62 -5.63 -6.52
CA ILE A 24 -0.30 -6.56 -7.22
C ILE A 24 0.34 -6.90 -8.56
N ASP A 25 0.79 -8.15 -8.75
CA ASP A 25 1.43 -8.60 -9.99
C ASP A 25 0.52 -9.50 -10.84
N GLY A 26 0.94 -9.72 -12.10
CA GLY A 26 0.32 -10.69 -12.99
C GLY A 26 -1.07 -10.27 -13.45
N LEU A 27 -1.25 -8.96 -13.68
CA LEU A 27 -2.39 -8.38 -14.39
C LEU A 27 -2.15 -8.59 -15.89
N SER A 28 -3.09 -9.23 -16.57
CA SER A 28 -2.92 -9.64 -17.98
C SER A 28 -3.52 -8.65 -18.98
N ASN A 29 -4.28 -7.65 -18.53
CA ASN A 29 -4.92 -6.69 -19.42
C ASN A 29 -5.02 -5.30 -18.76
N PRO A 30 -4.64 -4.19 -19.42
CA PRO A 30 -4.81 -2.82 -18.91
C PRO A 30 -6.26 -2.43 -18.55
N TYR A 31 -7.26 -3.22 -18.95
CA TYR A 31 -8.66 -3.03 -18.55
C TYR A 31 -8.99 -3.50 -17.13
N GLU A 32 -8.08 -4.15 -16.40
CA GLU A 32 -8.16 -4.28 -14.93
C GLU A 32 -7.73 -2.95 -14.25
N SER A 33 -8.17 -1.82 -14.81
CA SER A 33 -7.79 -0.48 -14.37
C SER A 33 -8.35 -0.20 -12.98
N GLY A 34 -7.46 0.10 -12.04
CA GLY A 34 -7.87 0.69 -10.77
C GLY A 34 -8.43 2.08 -11.03
N ARG A 35 -9.57 2.43 -10.43
CA ARG A 35 -10.12 3.79 -10.49
C ARG A 35 -9.87 4.52 -9.19
N LEU A 36 -8.79 5.28 -9.07
CA LEU A 36 -8.60 6.13 -7.89
C LEU A 36 -9.40 7.42 -8.05
N GLU A 37 -10.44 7.59 -7.23
CA GLU A 37 -11.40 8.71 -7.25
C GLU A 37 -12.12 8.84 -8.61
N ASN A 38 -11.44 9.37 -9.64
CA ASN A 38 -11.91 9.51 -11.01
C ASN A 38 -10.83 9.24 -12.09
N LYS A 39 -9.61 8.87 -11.69
CA LYS A 39 -8.51 8.60 -12.61
C LYS A 39 -8.43 7.11 -12.92
N ILE A 40 -8.38 6.78 -14.20
CA ILE A 40 -8.04 5.42 -14.65
C ILE A 40 -6.54 5.26 -14.43
N ILE A 41 -6.17 4.33 -13.55
CA ILE A 41 -4.78 3.95 -13.33
C ILE A 41 -4.52 2.69 -14.15
N SER A 42 -3.64 2.80 -15.15
CA SER A 42 -3.19 1.66 -15.94
C SER A 42 -2.07 0.91 -15.21
N PRO A 43 -2.01 -0.44 -15.32
CA PRO A 43 -0.93 -1.22 -14.75
C PRO A 43 0.40 -0.89 -15.44
N LYS A 44 1.50 -0.94 -14.69
CA LYS A 44 2.87 -0.71 -15.19
C LYS A 44 3.70 -1.98 -15.11
N ASN A 45 4.80 -2.02 -15.87
CA ASN A 45 5.79 -3.08 -15.78
C ASN A 45 6.53 -2.98 -14.44
N LEU A 46 6.37 -3.99 -13.58
CA LEU A 46 7.00 -4.11 -12.28
C LEU A 46 8.40 -4.75 -12.34
N GLY A 47 8.86 -5.13 -13.54
CA GLY A 47 10.10 -5.88 -13.76
C GLY A 47 9.82 -7.27 -14.35
N ASN A 48 10.74 -7.77 -15.16
CA ASN A 48 10.73 -9.09 -15.78
C ASN A 48 9.45 -9.36 -16.57
N GLY A 49 8.90 -8.31 -17.20
CA GLY A 49 7.68 -8.36 -17.99
C GLY A 49 6.38 -8.51 -17.18
N LYS A 50 6.45 -8.42 -15.85
CA LYS A 50 5.26 -8.50 -14.98
C LYS A 50 4.51 -7.18 -14.98
N LEU A 51 3.27 -7.16 -15.45
CA LEU A 51 2.39 -6.00 -15.30
C LEU A 51 1.64 -6.04 -13.95
N GLY A 52 1.48 -4.86 -13.34
CA GLY A 52 0.94 -4.78 -11.98
C GLY A 52 0.68 -3.36 -11.46
N TYR A 53 0.25 -3.29 -10.20
CA TYR A 53 0.13 -2.07 -9.42
C TYR A 53 1.11 -2.07 -8.24
N VAL A 54 1.57 -0.87 -7.89
CA VAL A 54 2.28 -0.57 -6.64
C VAL A 54 1.49 0.52 -5.95
N ILE A 55 1.08 0.30 -4.71
CA ILE A 55 0.17 1.19 -3.98
C ILE A 55 0.67 1.37 -2.55
N GLY A 56 0.97 2.60 -2.16
CA GLY A 56 1.41 2.96 -0.81
C GLY A 56 0.63 4.16 -0.28
N ALA A 57 0.66 4.38 1.03
CA ALA A 57 0.12 5.59 1.64
C ALA A 57 1.25 6.51 2.12
N HIS A 58 1.35 7.72 1.57
CA HIS A 58 2.52 8.58 1.72
C HIS A 58 2.19 9.85 2.49
N ASN A 59 3.23 10.44 3.09
CA ASN A 59 3.11 11.75 3.72
C ASN A 59 3.11 12.86 2.65
N ARG A 60 1.96 13.52 2.46
CA ARG A 60 1.79 14.75 1.67
C ARG A 60 1.20 15.89 2.52
N GLY A 61 1.58 15.93 3.80
CA GLY A 61 0.91 16.72 4.86
C GLY A 61 -0.29 16.00 5.49
N ASN A 62 -0.66 14.85 4.93
CA ASN A 62 -1.63 13.88 5.42
C ASN A 62 -1.27 12.51 4.80
N LEU A 63 -1.89 11.43 5.27
CA LEU A 63 -1.65 10.07 4.80
C LEU A 63 -2.47 9.77 3.52
N GLU A 64 -1.87 9.95 2.35
CA GLU A 64 -2.54 9.87 1.04
C GLU A 64 -2.16 8.59 0.29
N ALA A 65 -3.14 7.84 -0.24
CA ALA A 65 -2.87 6.64 -1.03
C ALA A 65 -2.47 7.00 -2.47
N ILE A 66 -1.29 6.57 -2.90
CA ILE A 66 -0.68 6.91 -4.20
C ILE A 66 -0.29 5.63 -4.93
N PHE A 67 -0.62 5.59 -6.23
CA PHE A 67 -0.15 4.53 -7.12
C PHE A 67 1.20 4.91 -7.71
N PHE A 68 2.11 3.95 -7.73
CA PHE A 68 3.44 4.08 -8.34
C PHE A 68 4.21 5.31 -7.84
N GLU A 69 4.17 5.55 -6.52
CA GLU A 69 5.09 6.51 -5.92
C GLU A 69 6.53 6.09 -6.21
N LYS A 70 7.38 7.07 -6.50
CA LYS A 70 8.71 6.85 -7.08
C LYS A 70 9.50 5.79 -6.31
N SER A 71 9.60 5.93 -4.99
CA SER A 71 10.44 5.06 -4.17
C SER A 71 9.87 3.65 -4.05
N ASP A 72 8.55 3.52 -3.91
CA ASP A 72 7.88 2.21 -3.83
C ASP A 72 7.99 1.46 -5.16
N TYR A 73 7.87 2.19 -6.28
CA TYR A 73 8.00 1.62 -7.61
C TYR A 73 9.45 1.22 -7.93
N GLU A 74 10.43 2.05 -7.57
CA GLU A 74 11.86 1.72 -7.70
C GLU A 74 12.23 0.50 -6.85
N ALA A 75 11.82 0.46 -5.58
CA ALA A 75 11.97 -0.71 -4.70
C ALA A 75 11.35 -2.00 -5.30
N THR A 76 10.17 -1.87 -5.92
CA THR A 76 9.52 -2.99 -6.62
C THR A 76 10.32 -3.48 -7.82
N LEU A 77 10.85 -2.55 -8.63
CA LEU A 77 11.70 -2.87 -9.79
C LEU A 77 13.00 -3.54 -9.35
N GLU A 78 13.67 -3.03 -8.31
CA GLU A 78 14.88 -3.64 -7.76
C GLU A 78 14.63 -5.09 -7.30
N TYR A 79 13.50 -5.33 -6.62
CA TYR A 79 13.11 -6.66 -6.16
C TYR A 79 12.87 -7.64 -7.33
N PHE A 80 12.08 -7.25 -8.33
CA PHE A 80 11.72 -8.16 -9.42
C PHE A 80 12.81 -8.31 -10.47
N ASP A 81 13.49 -7.25 -10.90
CA ASP A 81 14.50 -7.30 -11.97
C ASP A 81 15.89 -7.66 -11.47
N ARG A 82 16.17 -7.53 -10.15
CA ARG A 82 17.52 -7.64 -9.57
C ARG A 82 18.56 -6.73 -10.25
N LYS A 83 18.13 -5.82 -11.12
CA LYS A 83 18.96 -4.80 -11.75
C LYS A 83 19.04 -3.65 -10.76
N ARG A 84 20.21 -3.52 -10.14
CA ARG A 84 20.54 -2.40 -9.27
C ARG A 84 20.38 -1.11 -10.07
N VAL A 85 19.63 -0.14 -9.55
CA VAL A 85 19.57 1.21 -10.12
C VAL A 85 20.79 2.03 -9.67
N SER A 86 21.91 1.37 -9.35
CA SER A 86 23.20 1.98 -9.06
C SER A 86 24.26 0.88 -9.08
N PHE A 87 25.38 1.10 -9.76
CA PHE A 87 26.42 0.08 -9.98
C PHE A 87 27.04 -0.46 -8.66
N PHE A 88 26.77 0.18 -7.50
CA PHE A 88 27.49 -0.09 -6.27
C PHE A 88 26.65 -0.52 -5.05
N LYS A 89 25.31 -0.42 -5.01
CA LYS A 89 24.43 -0.96 -3.93
C LYS A 89 22.94 -0.91 -4.34
N SER A 90 22.08 -1.65 -3.64
CA SER A 90 20.61 -1.44 -3.72
C SER A 90 20.29 -0.07 -3.15
N ASP A 91 19.38 0.68 -3.77
CA ASP A 91 18.93 1.95 -3.20
C ASP A 91 17.93 1.71 -2.06
N PHE A 92 17.29 0.52 -2.02
CA PHE A 92 16.36 0.13 -0.94
C PHE A 92 16.59 -1.32 -0.45
N ASP A 93 16.54 -1.53 0.86
CA ASP A 93 16.56 -2.88 1.47
C ASP A 93 15.13 -3.43 1.57
N THR A 94 14.61 -3.84 0.41
CA THR A 94 13.19 -4.18 0.26
C THR A 94 12.90 -5.62 0.72
N GLU A 95 12.06 -5.76 1.74
CA GLU A 95 11.44 -7.05 2.11
C GLU A 95 10.09 -7.18 1.41
N VAL A 96 9.83 -8.33 0.78
CA VAL A 96 8.56 -8.60 0.10
C VAL A 96 7.98 -9.92 0.59
N ILE A 97 6.75 -9.88 1.09
CA ILE A 97 6.01 -11.06 1.57
C ILE A 97 4.75 -11.25 0.74
N LYS A 98 4.57 -12.45 0.23
CA LYS A 98 3.35 -12.85 -0.48
C LYS A 98 2.21 -13.02 0.52
N VAL A 99 1.11 -12.31 0.29
CA VAL A 99 -0.09 -12.36 1.14
C VAL A 99 -0.89 -13.64 0.84
N LYS A 100 -1.40 -14.29 1.90
CA LYS A 100 -2.30 -15.44 1.77
C LYS A 100 -3.75 -14.99 1.92
N PHE A 101 -4.63 -15.46 1.03
CA PHE A 101 -6.07 -15.23 1.10
C PHE A 101 -6.78 -16.59 1.25
N PRO A 102 -7.02 -17.07 2.49
CA PRO A 102 -7.55 -18.42 2.71
C PRO A 102 -8.97 -18.60 2.20
N ASN A 103 -9.75 -17.51 2.15
CA ASN A 103 -11.20 -17.55 1.88
C ASN A 103 -11.60 -16.80 0.58
N ALA A 104 -10.64 -16.38 -0.24
CA ALA A 104 -10.93 -15.61 -1.45
C ALA A 104 -10.00 -16.00 -2.62
N ASP A 105 -10.57 -16.08 -3.82
CA ASP A 105 -9.77 -16.13 -5.04
C ASP A 105 -8.93 -14.86 -5.19
N LYS A 106 -7.76 -14.97 -5.81
CA LYS A 106 -6.81 -13.85 -5.95
C LYS A 106 -7.38 -12.69 -6.76
N LYS A 107 -8.19 -12.94 -7.79
CA LYS A 107 -8.85 -11.87 -8.55
C LYS A 107 -9.90 -11.15 -7.71
N VAL A 108 -10.64 -11.90 -6.90
CA VAL A 108 -11.62 -11.34 -5.95
C VAL A 108 -10.92 -10.49 -4.90
N ALA A 109 -9.84 -10.99 -4.30
CA ALA A 109 -9.02 -10.24 -3.35
C ALA A 109 -8.46 -8.94 -3.97
N THR A 110 -7.93 -9.01 -5.19
CA THR A 110 -7.46 -7.81 -5.93
C THR A 110 -8.59 -6.80 -6.13
N SER A 111 -9.78 -7.24 -6.55
CA SER A 111 -10.94 -6.36 -6.74
C SER A 111 -11.36 -5.68 -5.43
N ILE A 112 -11.36 -6.43 -4.32
CA ILE A 112 -11.66 -5.91 -2.99
C ILE A 112 -10.61 -4.87 -2.56
N ILE A 113 -9.31 -5.15 -2.72
CA ILE A 113 -8.24 -4.19 -2.42
C ILE A 113 -8.44 -2.89 -3.18
N ILE A 114 -8.64 -2.95 -4.50
CA ILE A 114 -8.85 -1.75 -5.31
C ILE A 114 -10.07 -0.97 -4.82
N ARG A 115 -11.20 -1.63 -4.52
CA ARG A 115 -12.39 -0.98 -3.98
C ARG A 115 -12.13 -0.28 -2.64
N ILE A 116 -11.41 -0.94 -1.75
CA ILE A 116 -11.04 -0.44 -0.41
C ILE A 116 -10.11 0.76 -0.50
N VAL A 117 -9.10 0.71 -1.37
CA VAL A 117 -8.17 1.82 -1.64
C VAL A 117 -8.93 3.03 -2.19
N ASN A 118 -9.88 2.82 -3.10
CA ASN A 118 -10.68 3.91 -3.64
C ASN A 118 -11.58 4.56 -2.59
N ALA A 119 -12.23 3.73 -1.76
CA ALA A 119 -13.01 4.23 -0.63
C ALA A 119 -12.14 5.03 0.34
N TYR A 120 -10.92 4.54 0.63
CA TYR A 120 -9.93 5.25 1.43
C TYR A 120 -9.63 6.63 0.88
N SER A 121 -9.25 6.76 -0.39
CA SER A 121 -8.91 8.07 -0.96
C SER A 121 -10.07 9.07 -0.89
N VAL A 122 -11.29 8.63 -1.22
CA VAL A 122 -12.48 9.50 -1.09
C VAL A 122 -12.73 9.89 0.36
N ASN A 123 -12.69 8.94 1.29
CA ASN A 123 -12.95 9.24 2.69
C ASN A 123 -11.85 10.09 3.34
N GLN A 124 -10.59 9.88 2.97
CA GLN A 124 -9.44 10.60 3.46
C GLN A 124 -9.38 12.04 2.94
N SER A 125 -9.83 12.30 1.70
CA SER A 125 -9.97 13.67 1.18
C SER A 125 -11.04 14.48 1.93
N MET A 126 -12.06 13.82 2.50
CA MET A 126 -13.12 14.44 3.31
C MET A 126 -12.73 14.61 4.79
N ASP A 127 -11.99 13.66 5.35
CA ASP A 127 -11.58 13.63 6.77
C ASP A 127 -10.10 13.23 6.88
N LYS A 128 -9.19 14.20 6.75
CA LYS A 128 -7.76 13.93 6.60
C LYS A 128 -7.17 13.23 7.82
N ILE A 129 -6.46 12.13 7.59
CA ILE A 129 -5.57 11.53 8.59
C ILE A 129 -4.24 12.28 8.55
N ALA A 130 -3.95 13.03 9.61
CA ALA A 130 -2.66 13.70 9.76
C ALA A 130 -1.54 12.64 9.89
N TYR A 131 -0.45 12.83 9.16
CA TYR A 131 0.72 11.96 9.30
C TYR A 131 1.42 12.32 10.63
N PRO A 132 1.71 11.35 11.50
CA PRO A 132 2.22 11.65 12.83
C PRO A 132 3.66 12.16 12.79
N PRO A 133 4.01 13.16 13.61
CA PRO A 133 5.41 13.43 13.88
C PRO A 133 6.04 12.22 14.59
N LEU A 134 7.25 11.84 14.19
CA LEU A 134 8.04 10.78 14.83
C LEU A 134 7.39 9.37 14.84
N GLY A 135 6.46 9.09 13.92
CA GLY A 135 5.86 7.75 13.77
C GLY A 135 4.79 7.37 14.82
N PHE A 136 4.44 8.28 15.73
CA PHE A 136 3.40 8.07 16.74
C PHE A 136 1.99 8.33 16.20
N GLY A 137 1.41 7.38 15.47
CA GLY A 137 0.06 7.52 14.91
C GLY A 137 -0.21 6.55 13.76
N PHE A 138 -1.20 6.85 12.91
CA PHE A 138 -1.43 6.09 11.68
C PHE A 138 -0.39 6.47 10.62
N ASN A 139 0.27 5.47 10.06
CA ASN A 139 1.31 5.63 9.04
C ASN A 139 1.04 4.68 7.85
N SER A 140 1.98 4.61 6.91
CA SER A 140 1.92 3.71 5.75
C SER A 140 1.74 2.25 6.15
N ASN A 141 2.38 1.82 7.24
CA ASN A 141 2.29 0.45 7.73
C ASN A 141 0.91 0.14 8.30
N SER A 142 0.35 1.05 9.10
CA SER A 142 -1.03 0.96 9.57
C SER A 142 -2.00 0.85 8.39
N TRP A 143 -1.78 1.63 7.34
CA TRP A 143 -2.61 1.61 6.13
C TRP A 143 -2.51 0.29 5.37
N ALA A 144 -1.31 -0.16 5.03
CA ALA A 144 -1.09 -1.36 4.22
C ALA A 144 -1.66 -2.60 4.92
N GLN A 145 -1.41 -2.73 6.22
CA GLN A 145 -1.93 -3.83 7.03
C GLN A 145 -3.47 -3.81 7.11
N THR A 146 -4.07 -2.62 7.26
CA THR A 146 -5.54 -2.51 7.30
C THR A 146 -6.18 -2.90 5.95
N VAL A 147 -5.58 -2.47 4.83
CA VAL A 147 -6.07 -2.84 3.49
C VAL A 147 -6.01 -4.36 3.29
N ILE A 148 -4.91 -5.00 3.67
CA ILE A 148 -4.75 -6.45 3.56
C ILE A 148 -5.75 -7.18 4.47
N GLU A 149 -5.90 -6.76 5.72
CA GLU A 149 -6.84 -7.35 6.68
C GLU A 149 -8.29 -7.27 6.16
N LEU A 150 -8.72 -6.09 5.71
CA LEU A 150 -10.09 -5.88 5.21
C LEU A 150 -10.35 -6.62 3.89
N ALA A 151 -9.32 -6.90 3.11
CA ALA A 151 -9.42 -7.77 1.93
C ALA A 151 -9.46 -9.27 2.29
N GLY A 152 -9.41 -9.64 3.57
CA GLY A 152 -9.38 -11.03 4.04
C GLY A 152 -8.01 -11.69 3.89
N GLY A 153 -6.96 -10.90 3.73
CA GLY A 153 -5.60 -11.37 3.63
C GLY A 153 -4.96 -11.59 5.01
N VAL A 154 -4.03 -12.55 5.06
CA VAL A 154 -3.24 -12.88 6.24
C VAL A 154 -1.77 -12.72 5.90
N VAL A 155 -1.09 -11.89 6.68
CA VAL A 155 0.35 -11.65 6.59
C VAL A 155 0.90 -11.26 7.96
N GLN A 156 2.18 -11.52 8.21
CA GLN A 156 2.83 -11.04 9.42
C GLN A 156 2.87 -9.51 9.40
N SER A 157 2.56 -8.90 10.54
CA SER A 157 2.56 -7.44 10.69
C SER A 157 3.95 -6.85 10.88
N ASP A 158 4.89 -7.68 11.35
CA ASP A 158 6.27 -7.30 11.61
C ASP A 158 7.10 -7.60 10.36
N LEU A 159 7.37 -6.54 9.60
CA LEU A 159 8.36 -6.54 8.53
C LEU A 159 9.62 -5.85 9.06
N LYS A 160 10.75 -6.06 8.39
CA LYS A 160 12.04 -5.49 8.73
C LYS A 160 11.95 -3.99 9.05
N GLY A 161 12.77 -3.55 9.99
CA GLY A 161 12.86 -2.16 10.45
C GLY A 161 11.98 -1.83 11.65
N VAL A 162 12.04 -0.57 12.09
CA VAL A 162 11.34 -0.12 13.31
C VAL A 162 9.94 0.36 12.96
N ASP A 163 8.91 -0.37 13.39
CA ASP A 163 7.53 0.08 13.31
C ASP A 163 6.83 0.03 14.67
N ILE A 164 6.89 1.17 15.37
CA ILE A 164 6.27 1.37 16.69
C ILE A 164 4.73 1.28 16.59
N SER A 165 4.17 1.39 15.40
CA SER A 165 2.73 1.37 15.14
C SER A 165 2.28 0.10 14.38
N ASN A 166 3.08 -0.97 14.36
CA ASN A 166 2.80 -2.21 13.60
C ASN A 166 1.45 -2.88 13.93
N LYS A 167 0.93 -2.67 15.15
CA LYS A 167 -0.38 -3.16 15.61
C LYS A 167 -1.52 -2.17 15.42
N LYS A 168 -1.24 -0.92 15.04
CA LYS A 168 -2.30 0.07 14.78
C LYS A 168 -2.97 -0.24 13.44
N ARG A 169 -4.28 -0.02 13.41
CA ARG A 169 -5.10 -0.13 12.21
C ARG A 169 -5.86 1.17 12.03
N ILE A 170 -5.94 1.62 10.78
CA ILE A 170 -6.75 2.79 10.46
C ILE A 170 -8.22 2.38 10.65
N PRO A 171 -9.09 3.26 11.21
CA PRO A 171 -10.49 2.92 11.42
C PRO A 171 -11.15 2.44 10.12
N ARG A 172 -11.92 1.35 10.21
CA ARG A 172 -12.55 0.68 9.07
C ARG A 172 -13.42 1.62 8.25
N THR A 173 -13.99 2.64 8.88
CA THR A 173 -14.85 3.63 8.22
C THR A 173 -14.14 4.47 7.14
N TYR A 174 -12.81 4.53 7.15
CA TYR A 174 -12.06 5.09 6.03
C TYR A 174 -12.12 4.21 4.78
N PHE A 175 -12.30 2.90 4.93
CA PHE A 175 -12.27 1.93 3.84
C PHE A 175 -13.65 1.46 3.39
N MET A 176 -14.69 1.91 4.07
CA MET A 176 -16.08 1.59 3.74
C MET A 176 -16.64 2.52 2.67
N SER A 177 -17.70 2.07 2.01
CA SER A 177 -18.44 2.90 1.06
C SER A 177 -18.90 4.19 1.76
N VAL A 178 -18.79 5.33 1.08
CA VAL A 178 -18.94 6.67 1.68
C VAL A 178 -20.27 6.79 2.44
N CYS A 179 -20.19 7.01 3.75
CA CYS A 179 -21.34 7.46 4.54
C CYS A 179 -21.36 9.01 4.50
N PRO A 180 -22.45 9.63 3.99
CA PRO A 180 -22.57 11.09 3.90
C PRO A 180 -22.89 11.77 5.25
N GLU A 181 -23.22 11.03 6.30
CA GLU A 181 -23.58 11.58 7.61
C GLU A 181 -22.35 12.12 8.38
N LYS A 182 -22.54 13.25 9.08
CA LYS A 182 -21.55 13.91 9.95
C LYS A 182 -22.04 13.99 11.40
N PRO A 183 -21.19 13.75 12.43
CA PRO A 183 -19.80 13.29 12.32
C PRO A 183 -19.71 11.80 11.94
N ARG A 184 -18.72 11.43 11.15
CA ARG A 184 -18.55 10.04 10.71
C ARG A 184 -18.17 9.16 11.91
N PRO A 185 -18.87 8.03 12.14
CA PRO A 185 -18.47 7.09 13.18
C PRO A 185 -17.04 6.57 12.93
N LYS A 186 -16.22 6.50 13.97
CA LYS A 186 -14.91 5.84 13.92
C LYS A 186 -15.09 4.43 14.45
N ILE A 187 -15.07 3.44 13.56
CA ILE A 187 -15.21 2.02 13.91
C ILE A 187 -13.84 1.38 13.75
N ASN A 188 -13.29 0.83 14.83
CA ASN A 188 -12.04 0.08 14.83
C ASN A 188 -12.31 -1.39 14.55
#